data_AF-A0A7N2KZ94-F1
#
_entry.id   AF-A0A7N2KZ94-F1
#
_cell.length_a   1.000
_cell.length_b   1.000
_cell.length_c   1.000
_cell.angle_alpha   90.00
_cell.angle_beta   90.00
_cell.angle_gamma   90.00
#
_symmetry.space_group_name_H-M   'P 1'
#
loop_
_entity.id
_entity.type
_entity.pdbx_description
1 polymer ?
#
loop_
_entity_poly.entity_id
_entity_poly.type
_entity_poly.pdbx_seq_one_letter_code
_entity_poly.pdbx_strand_id
1 'polypeptide(L)'
;MAQSTLIWAALALLLVSSALGSSDVPFIVAHKKASLTRLKSGAERVSVSIHIYNQGSSTAYDVSLTDDSWSQDVFDIVSGNTSNSWERLDGGGLLTHSFELEGKTKGLFYGAPAVITFRIPTKAALQEAYSTPILPLDVLADRPPEKKFEGVKIAGTIWLSNFCDLLYGPVCVPDRDPIEIQCWQRKQEEALNSKRLDFNG
;
A
#
# COMPACT_ATOMS: atom_id res chain seq x y z
N MET A 1 35.42 -30.64 -9.20
CA MET A 1 35.08 -30.97 -7.80
C MET A 1 34.97 -29.73 -6.90
N ALA A 2 35.87 -28.74 -7.00
CA ALA A 2 35.86 -27.55 -6.15
C ALA A 2 34.63 -26.60 -6.28
N GLN A 3 33.99 -26.53 -7.46
CA GLN A 3 32.85 -25.63 -7.68
C GLN A 3 31.57 -26.11 -6.97
N SER A 4 31.35 -27.43 -6.89
CA SER A 4 30.21 -28.02 -6.18
C SER A 4 30.34 -27.79 -4.67
N THR A 5 31.54 -27.94 -4.12
CA THR A 5 31.80 -27.73 -2.67
C THR A 5 31.62 -26.27 -2.24
N LEU A 6 31.91 -25.30 -3.11
CA LEU A 6 31.68 -23.87 -2.82
C LEU A 6 30.18 -23.53 -2.76
N ILE A 7 29.36 -24.12 -3.64
CA ILE A 7 27.90 -23.90 -3.63
C ILE A 7 27.29 -24.48 -2.35
N TRP A 8 27.66 -25.70 -1.97
CA TRP A 8 27.19 -26.31 -0.72
C TRP A 8 27.67 -25.55 0.53
N ALA A 9 28.91 -25.06 0.53
CA ALA A 9 29.42 -24.21 1.61
C ALA A 9 28.68 -22.87 1.70
N ALA A 10 28.38 -22.23 0.57
CA ALA A 10 27.59 -20.99 0.53
C ALA A 10 26.15 -21.23 1.01
N LEU A 11 25.52 -22.33 0.60
CA LEU A 11 24.18 -22.71 1.04
C LEU A 11 24.14 -23.01 2.55
N ALA A 12 25.17 -23.69 3.08
CA ALA A 12 25.30 -23.94 4.51
C ALA A 12 25.52 -22.65 5.32
N LEU A 13 26.33 -21.70 4.82
CA LEU A 13 26.53 -20.39 5.45
C LEU A 13 25.23 -19.57 5.48
N LEU A 14 24.45 -19.62 4.39
CA LEU A 14 23.19 -18.91 4.25
C LEU A 14 22.12 -19.48 5.21
N LEU A 15 22.12 -20.79 5.43
CA LEU A 15 21.27 -21.45 6.43
C LEU A 15 21.67 -21.10 7.87
N VAL A 16 22.96 -21.03 8.20
CA VAL A 16 23.45 -20.65 9.54
C VAL A 16 23.15 -19.18 9.87
N SER A 17 23.17 -18.30 8.87
CA SER A 17 22.95 -16.86 9.05
C SER A 17 21.51 -16.53 9.49
N SER A 18 20.55 -17.42 9.25
CA SER A 18 19.15 -17.22 9.62
C SER A 18 18.89 -17.32 11.14
N ALA A 19 19.81 -17.91 11.91
CA ALA A 19 19.66 -18.12 13.36
C ALA A 19 20.17 -16.97 14.23
N LEU A 20 20.91 -15.99 13.67
CA LEU A 20 21.62 -14.96 14.46
C LEU A 20 20.79 -13.71 14.81
N GLY A 21 19.51 -13.68 14.46
CA GLY A 21 18.62 -12.52 14.69
C GLY A 21 17.81 -12.55 16.00
N SER A 22 17.87 -13.64 16.76
CA SER A 22 17.06 -13.79 17.98
C SER A 22 17.75 -13.13 19.17
N SER A 23 17.40 -11.88 19.48
CA SER A 23 17.72 -11.31 20.78
C SER A 23 16.82 -11.93 21.86
N ASP A 24 17.37 -12.35 23.00
CA ASP A 24 16.63 -12.90 24.16
C ASP A 24 15.69 -11.89 24.85
N VAL A 25 15.37 -10.79 24.19
CA VAL A 25 14.48 -9.72 24.64
C VAL A 25 13.39 -9.49 23.58
N PRO A 26 12.19 -9.04 23.97
CA PRO A 26 11.19 -8.64 23.00
C PRO A 26 11.70 -7.45 22.18
N PHE A 27 11.40 -7.47 20.89
CA PHE A 27 11.74 -6.40 19.96
C PHE A 27 10.51 -6.05 19.12
N ILE A 28 9.84 -4.96 19.47
CA ILE A 28 8.57 -4.56 18.87
C ILE A 28 8.82 -3.73 17.61
N VAL A 29 8.26 -4.19 16.50
CA VAL A 29 8.19 -3.46 15.24
C VAL A 29 6.73 -3.22 14.91
N ALA A 30 6.39 -1.99 14.55
CA ALA A 30 5.01 -1.63 14.23
C ALA A 30 4.90 -0.95 12.86
N HIS A 31 3.87 -1.32 12.11
CA HIS A 31 3.56 -0.75 10.81
C HIS A 31 2.14 -0.20 10.83
N LYS A 32 2.01 1.09 10.56
CA LYS A 32 0.73 1.80 10.46
C LYS A 32 0.43 2.05 9.00
N LYS A 33 -0.81 1.72 8.61
CA LYS A 33 -1.37 1.96 7.30
C LYS A 33 -2.66 2.73 7.45
N ALA A 34 -2.86 3.72 6.60
CA ALA A 34 -4.13 4.41 6.47
C ALA A 34 -4.52 4.49 5.00
N SER A 35 -5.79 4.24 4.69
CA SER A 35 -6.33 4.33 3.34
C SER A 35 -7.62 5.12 3.33
N LEU A 36 -7.73 6.04 2.38
CA LEU A 36 -8.89 6.89 2.18
C LEU A 36 -9.81 6.28 1.12
N THR A 37 -11.09 6.18 1.42
CA THR A 37 -12.12 5.64 0.52
C THR A 37 -13.30 6.60 0.46
N ARG A 38 -13.72 6.96 -0.76
CA ARG A 38 -14.92 7.80 -0.95
C ARG A 38 -16.18 6.95 -0.99
N LEU A 39 -17.15 7.30 -0.15
CA LEU A 39 -18.46 6.67 -0.06
C LEU A 39 -19.41 7.24 -1.13
N LYS A 40 -20.48 6.49 -1.43
CA LYS A 40 -21.52 6.94 -2.38
C LYS A 40 -22.23 8.23 -1.93
N SER A 41 -22.25 8.51 -0.63
CA SER A 41 -22.77 9.75 -0.04
C SER A 41 -21.89 10.97 -0.34
N GLY A 42 -20.68 10.76 -0.86
CA GLY A 42 -19.67 11.80 -1.03
C GLY A 42 -18.76 12.00 0.19
N ALA A 43 -19.11 11.43 1.34
CA ALA A 43 -18.24 11.38 2.51
C ALA A 43 -16.99 10.54 2.24
N GLU A 44 -15.90 10.83 2.94
CA GLU A 44 -14.68 10.07 2.84
C GLU A 44 -14.36 9.35 4.15
N ARG A 45 -14.16 8.05 4.04
CA ARG A 45 -13.81 7.15 5.14
C ARG A 45 -12.30 6.92 5.15
N VAL A 46 -11.66 7.06 6.29
CA VAL A 46 -10.28 6.61 6.50
C VAL A 46 -10.31 5.30 7.28
N SER A 47 -9.77 4.24 6.70
CA SER A 47 -9.53 2.98 7.39
C SER A 47 -8.08 2.95 7.85
N VAL A 48 -7.86 2.84 9.16
CA VAL A 48 -6.53 2.78 9.76
C VAL A 48 -6.29 1.37 10.29
N SER A 49 -5.12 0.80 9.99
CA SER A 49 -4.68 -0.48 10.53
C SER A 49 -3.25 -0.38 11.05
N ILE A 50 -3.04 -0.90 12.26
CA ILE A 50 -1.74 -0.92 12.92
C ILE A 50 -1.41 -2.38 13.22
N HIS A 51 -0.30 -2.84 12.64
CA HIS A 51 0.23 -4.17 12.85
C HIS A 51 1.43 -4.08 13.78
N ILE A 52 1.39 -4.81 14.89
CA ILE A 52 2.43 -4.84 15.91
C ILE A 52 3.01 -6.25 15.93
N TYR A 53 4.30 -6.36 15.64
CA TYR A 53 5.00 -7.63 15.57
C TYR A 53 6.15 -7.67 16.57
N ASN A 54 6.26 -8.76 17.30
CA ASN A 54 7.41 -9.00 18.16
C ASN A 54 8.45 -9.83 17.39
N GLN A 55 9.46 -9.15 16.84
CA GLN A 55 10.61 -9.78 16.17
C GLN A 55 11.58 -10.45 17.17
N GLY A 56 11.43 -10.20 18.47
CA GLY A 56 12.23 -10.84 19.51
C GLY A 56 11.76 -12.26 19.83
N SER A 57 12.56 -13.00 20.60
CA SER A 57 12.20 -14.36 21.05
C SER A 57 11.44 -14.40 22.38
N SER A 58 11.53 -13.34 23.18
CA SER A 58 10.86 -13.24 24.49
C SER A 58 9.50 -12.54 24.41
N THR A 59 8.59 -12.89 25.32
CA THR A 59 7.26 -12.29 25.43
C THR A 59 7.32 -10.85 25.95
N ALA A 60 6.60 -9.94 25.29
CA ALA A 60 6.30 -8.60 25.79
C ALA A 60 4.99 -8.63 26.59
N TYR A 61 4.95 -7.93 27.73
CA TYR A 61 3.77 -7.88 28.61
C TYR A 61 3.18 -6.47 28.65
N ASP A 62 1.89 -6.37 29.03
CA ASP A 62 1.16 -5.10 29.15
C ASP A 62 1.33 -4.22 27.91
N VAL A 63 1.13 -4.81 26.73
CA VAL A 63 1.32 -4.12 25.47
C VAL A 63 0.15 -3.16 25.28
N SER A 64 0.42 -1.87 25.12
CA SER A 64 -0.61 -0.87 24.82
C SER A 64 -0.23 -0.03 23.63
N LEU A 65 -1.24 0.29 22.82
CA LEU A 65 -1.15 1.09 21.61
C LEU A 65 -1.97 2.36 21.82
N THR A 66 -1.40 3.51 21.47
CA THR A 66 -2.10 4.81 21.44
C THR A 66 -1.74 5.56 20.16
N ASP A 67 -2.75 6.03 19.42
CA ASP A 67 -2.59 6.80 18.20
C ASP A 67 -3.31 8.16 18.29
N ASP A 68 -2.62 9.15 18.82
CA ASP A 68 -3.17 10.51 19.04
C ASP A 68 -3.08 11.41 17.80
N SER A 69 -2.70 10.86 16.64
CA SER A 69 -2.56 11.66 15.42
C SER A 69 -3.89 12.18 14.86
N TRP A 70 -5.02 11.59 15.26
CA TRP A 70 -6.33 11.81 14.66
C TRP A 70 -7.16 12.85 15.43
N SER A 71 -7.02 14.14 15.08
CA SER A 71 -7.79 15.21 15.71
C SER A 71 -9.30 15.12 15.38
N GLN A 72 -10.13 15.31 16.41
CA GLN A 72 -11.60 15.30 16.31
C GLN A 72 -12.16 16.50 15.51
N ASP A 73 -11.36 17.55 15.30
CA ASP A 73 -11.71 18.70 14.46
C ASP A 73 -11.66 18.35 12.97
N VAL A 74 -10.85 17.34 12.59
CA VAL A 74 -10.63 16.92 11.21
C VAL A 74 -11.37 15.62 10.90
N PHE A 75 -11.47 14.72 11.88
CA PHE A 75 -12.06 13.39 11.72
C PHE A 75 -13.09 13.07 12.80
N ASP A 76 -14.16 12.38 12.42
CA ASP A 76 -15.01 11.65 13.38
C ASP A 76 -14.60 10.20 13.48
N ILE A 77 -14.59 9.64 14.69
CA ILE A 77 -14.43 8.21 14.88
C ILE A 77 -15.78 7.55 14.59
N VAL A 78 -15.83 6.73 13.54
CA VAL A 78 -17.04 6.00 13.16
C VAL A 78 -17.09 4.64 13.84
N SER A 79 -15.93 3.98 13.99
CA SER A 79 -15.85 2.65 14.59
C SER A 79 -14.49 2.39 15.21
N GLY A 80 -14.49 1.70 16.35
CA GLY A 80 -13.30 1.35 17.11
C GLY A 80 -12.75 2.51 17.93
N ASN A 81 -11.54 2.31 18.46
CA ASN A 81 -10.83 3.27 19.30
C ASN A 81 -9.45 3.52 18.72
N THR A 82 -8.88 4.70 18.96
CA THR A 82 -7.49 5.00 18.57
C THR A 82 -6.45 4.36 19.50
N SER A 83 -6.90 3.79 20.61
CA SER A 83 -6.07 3.07 21.58
C SER A 83 -6.59 1.65 21.82
N ASN A 84 -5.68 0.76 22.22
CA ASN A 84 -5.99 -0.62 22.59
C ASN A 84 -4.89 -1.19 23.52
N SER A 85 -5.20 -2.24 24.26
CA SER A 85 -4.25 -2.90 25.17
C SER A 85 -4.42 -4.42 25.15
N TRP A 86 -3.30 -5.13 25.28
CA TRP A 86 -3.21 -6.58 25.32
C TRP A 86 -2.32 -7.01 26.48
N GLU A 87 -2.70 -8.11 27.12
CA GLU A 87 -1.96 -8.65 28.28
C GLU A 87 -0.53 -9.06 27.89
N ARG A 88 -0.37 -9.67 26.71
CA ARG A 88 0.93 -10.16 26.25
C ARG A 88 1.03 -10.28 24.74
N LEU A 89 2.26 -10.28 24.24
CA LEU A 89 2.63 -10.60 22.87
C LEU A 89 3.87 -11.50 22.87
N ASP A 90 3.67 -12.77 22.54
CA ASP A 90 4.75 -13.77 22.51
C ASP A 90 5.79 -13.47 21.40
N GLY A 91 6.99 -14.03 21.55
CA GLY A 91 8.03 -13.92 20.53
C GLY A 91 7.56 -14.47 19.18
N GLY A 92 7.78 -13.71 18.10
CA GLY A 92 7.25 -14.00 16.78
C GLY A 92 5.74 -13.78 16.59
N GLY A 93 5.04 -13.26 17.60
CA GLY A 93 3.60 -12.99 17.57
C GLY A 93 3.21 -11.71 16.81
N LEU A 94 1.95 -11.64 16.39
CA LEU A 94 1.36 -10.51 15.67
C LEU A 94 0.05 -10.06 16.33
N LEU A 95 -0.06 -8.76 16.60
CA LEU A 95 -1.31 -8.09 16.95
C LEU A 95 -1.72 -7.16 15.80
N THR A 96 -3.02 -7.04 15.61
CA THR A 96 -3.59 -6.12 14.62
C THR A 96 -4.72 -5.34 15.30
N HIS A 97 -4.65 -4.02 15.16
CA HIS A 97 -5.69 -3.10 15.61
C HIS A 97 -6.16 -2.24 14.45
N SER A 98 -7.46 -2.02 14.34
CA SER A 98 -8.05 -1.25 13.26
C SER A 98 -9.22 -0.42 13.75
N PHE A 99 -9.34 0.78 13.20
CA PHE A 99 -10.44 1.69 13.45
C PHE A 99 -10.76 2.48 12.19
N GLU A 100 -11.96 3.05 12.16
CA GLU A 100 -12.47 3.77 11.01
C GLU A 100 -12.86 5.18 11.39
N LEU A 101 -12.46 6.12 10.54
CA LEU A 101 -12.74 7.54 10.70
C LEU A 101 -13.52 8.06 9.49
N GLU A 102 -14.20 9.19 9.67
CA GLU A 102 -14.83 9.96 8.60
C GLU A 102 -14.22 11.37 8.56
N GLY A 103 -13.80 11.82 7.38
CA GLY A 103 -13.21 13.15 7.20
C GLY A 103 -14.27 14.26 7.19
N LYS A 104 -14.05 15.30 7.98
CA LYS A 104 -14.90 16.51 8.05
C LYS A 104 -14.35 17.66 7.20
N THR A 105 -13.04 17.84 7.26
CA THR A 105 -12.36 19.03 6.75
C THR A 105 -11.49 18.67 5.56
N LYS A 106 -11.60 19.46 4.49
CA LYS A 106 -10.79 19.31 3.28
C LYS A 106 -9.35 19.73 3.54
N GLY A 107 -8.39 18.90 3.14
CA GLY A 107 -6.98 19.25 3.22
C GLY A 107 -6.06 18.05 3.28
N LEU A 108 -4.77 18.37 3.25
CA LEU A 108 -3.70 17.38 3.35
C LEU A 108 -3.42 17.06 4.81
N PHE A 109 -3.59 15.80 5.18
CA PHE A 109 -3.38 15.30 6.53
C PHE A 109 -2.11 14.47 6.63
N TYR A 110 -1.27 14.77 7.61
CA TYR A 110 -0.05 14.04 7.93
C TYR A 110 -0.26 13.30 9.24
N GLY A 111 -0.24 11.96 9.22
CA GLY A 111 -0.40 11.17 10.44
C GLY A 111 0.94 10.81 11.08
N ALA A 112 1.10 11.18 12.35
CA ALA A 112 2.24 10.79 13.16
C ALA A 112 2.27 9.26 13.42
N PRO A 113 3.45 8.71 13.76
CA PRO A 113 3.56 7.37 14.32
C PRO A 113 2.63 7.16 15.52
N ALA A 114 2.05 5.97 15.63
CA ALA A 114 1.42 5.52 16.85
C ALA A 114 2.48 5.06 17.86
N VAL A 115 2.18 5.21 19.14
CA VAL A 115 3.06 4.85 20.25
C VAL A 115 2.63 3.51 20.82
N ILE A 116 3.59 2.60 20.96
CA ILE A 116 3.40 1.28 21.55
C ILE A 116 4.26 1.21 22.81
N THR A 117 3.66 0.95 23.96
CA THR A 117 4.40 0.74 25.21
C THR A 117 4.24 -0.69 25.69
N PHE A 118 5.27 -1.24 26.32
CA PHE A 118 5.28 -2.61 26.81
C PHE A 118 6.29 -2.80 27.94
N ARG A 119 6.11 -3.88 28.71
CA ARG A 119 7.02 -4.29 29.78
C ARG A 119 7.87 -5.48 29.37
N ILE A 120 9.09 -5.49 29.91
CA ILE A 120 10.02 -6.62 29.85
C ILE A 120 10.22 -7.07 31.30
N PRO A 121 9.99 -8.34 31.67
CA PRO A 121 10.06 -8.80 33.06
C PRO A 121 11.40 -8.50 33.75
N THR A 122 12.50 -8.52 33.00
CA THR A 122 13.85 -8.28 33.51
C THR A 122 14.23 -6.80 33.60
N LYS A 123 13.35 -5.87 33.18
CA LYS A 123 13.60 -4.43 33.13
C LYS A 123 12.49 -3.65 33.84
N ALA A 124 12.86 -2.85 34.83
CA ALA A 124 11.89 -2.06 35.61
C ALA A 124 11.25 -0.92 34.80
N ALA A 125 11.98 -0.37 33.82
CA ALA A 125 11.49 0.72 32.99
C ALA A 125 10.51 0.22 31.92
N LEU A 126 9.43 0.98 31.70
CA LEU A 126 8.53 0.78 30.57
C LEU A 126 9.31 1.00 29.26
N GLN A 127 9.07 0.16 28.26
CA GLN A 127 9.65 0.29 26.94
C GLN A 127 8.65 0.92 25.99
N GLU A 128 9.17 1.60 24.98
CA GLU A 128 8.39 2.32 23.97
C GLU A 128 8.90 1.98 22.58
N ALA A 129 7.98 1.83 21.64
CA ALA A 129 8.22 1.62 20.23
C ALA A 129 7.25 2.48 19.42
N TYR A 130 7.62 2.76 18.17
CA TYR A 130 6.86 3.63 17.29
C TYR A 130 6.48 2.88 16.01
N SER A 131 5.30 3.17 15.49
CA SER A 131 4.93 2.70 14.16
C SER A 131 5.63 3.52 13.07
N THR A 132 5.54 3.05 11.83
CA THR A 132 5.80 3.92 10.68
C THR A 132 4.83 5.11 10.66
N PRO A 133 5.25 6.30 10.19
CA PRO A 133 4.32 7.37 9.85
C PRO A 133 3.52 7.00 8.59
N ILE A 134 2.37 7.65 8.38
CA ILE A 134 1.58 7.45 7.15
C ILE A 134 1.95 8.47 6.09
N LEU A 135 1.74 8.10 4.83
CA LEU A 135 1.80 9.05 3.74
C LEU A 135 0.67 10.09 3.87
N PRO A 136 0.87 11.30 3.34
CA PRO A 136 -0.13 12.35 3.43
C PRO A 136 -1.45 11.92 2.77
N LEU A 137 -2.56 12.09 3.48
CA LEU A 137 -3.90 11.81 2.97
C LEU A 137 -4.53 13.11 2.50
N ASP A 138 -4.91 13.18 1.23
CA ASP A 138 -5.62 14.33 0.67
C ASP A 138 -7.13 14.12 0.86
N VAL A 139 -7.63 14.60 2.00
CA VAL A 139 -9.00 14.40 2.49
C VAL A 139 -9.94 15.39 1.82
N LEU A 140 -11.07 14.88 1.35
CA LEU A 140 -12.14 15.56 0.60
C LEU A 140 -11.61 16.32 -0.63
N ALA A 141 -10.57 15.79 -1.25
CA ALA A 141 -9.98 16.34 -2.47
C ALA A 141 -10.93 16.18 -3.68
N ASP A 142 -10.88 17.14 -4.59
CA ASP A 142 -11.66 17.06 -5.83
C ASP A 142 -11.01 16.05 -6.78
N ARG A 143 -11.37 14.78 -6.62
CA ARG A 143 -10.92 13.70 -7.50
C ARG A 143 -11.92 13.46 -8.62
N PRO A 144 -11.46 13.28 -9.88
CA PRO A 144 -12.30 12.76 -10.94
C PRO A 144 -12.88 11.40 -10.51
N PRO A 145 -14.12 11.08 -10.89
CA PRO A 145 -14.73 9.79 -10.55
C PRO A 145 -13.85 8.65 -11.07
N GLU A 146 -13.48 7.72 -10.18
CA GLU A 146 -12.75 6.51 -10.57
C GLU A 146 -13.63 5.70 -11.53
N LYS A 147 -13.29 5.75 -12.82
CA LYS A 147 -13.91 4.91 -13.84
C LYS A 147 -13.44 3.48 -13.57
N LYS A 148 -14.28 2.68 -12.90
CA LYS A 148 -14.07 1.24 -12.81
C LYS A 148 -14.12 0.68 -14.23
N PHE A 149 -12.96 0.26 -14.74
CA PHE A 149 -12.91 -0.45 -16.01
C PHE A 149 -13.55 -1.83 -15.81
N GLU A 150 -14.81 -1.96 -16.21
CA GLU A 150 -15.45 -3.27 -16.36
C GLU A 150 -14.76 -3.98 -17.52
N GLY A 151 -14.00 -5.04 -17.18
CA GLY A 151 -13.39 -5.91 -18.17
C GLY A 151 -14.48 -6.51 -19.05
N VAL A 152 -14.52 -6.09 -20.31
CA VAL A 152 -15.38 -6.72 -21.33
C VAL A 152 -14.96 -8.19 -21.42
N LYS A 153 -15.83 -9.08 -20.97
CA LYS A 153 -15.64 -10.53 -21.10
C LYS A 153 -15.91 -10.91 -22.55
N ILE A 154 -14.89 -10.84 -23.40
CA ILE A 154 -14.99 -11.29 -24.79
C ILE A 154 -14.96 -12.82 -24.77
N ALA A 155 -16.14 -13.43 -24.68
CA ALA A 155 -16.32 -14.85 -24.98
C ALA A 155 -16.45 -15.00 -26.50
N GLY A 156 -15.31 -15.18 -27.19
CA GLY A 156 -15.26 -15.48 -28.61
C GLY A 156 -14.44 -16.74 -28.85
N THR A 157 -15.07 -17.80 -29.34
CA THR A 157 -14.43 -19.05 -29.74
C THR A 157 -13.41 -18.77 -30.85
N ILE A 158 -12.12 -19.05 -30.61
CA ILE A 158 -11.07 -18.95 -31.62
C ILE A 158 -11.19 -20.16 -32.54
N TRP A 159 -11.61 -19.96 -33.79
CA TRP A 159 -11.34 -20.92 -34.86
C TRP A 159 -9.95 -20.64 -35.41
N LEU A 160 -9.00 -21.51 -35.05
CA LEU A 160 -7.71 -21.57 -35.72
C LEU A 160 -7.91 -22.27 -37.06
N SER A 161 -8.00 -21.49 -38.13
CA SER A 161 -7.67 -21.98 -39.46
C SER A 161 -6.78 -20.96 -40.16
N ASN A 162 -5.49 -21.27 -40.13
CA ASN A 162 -4.47 -21.03 -41.15
C ASN A 162 -4.32 -19.60 -41.71
N PHE A 163 -3.12 -19.07 -41.45
CA PHE A 163 -2.36 -18.16 -42.30
C PHE A 163 -2.77 -18.16 -43.78
N CYS A 164 -3.09 -16.98 -44.32
CA CYS A 164 -2.39 -16.42 -45.48
C CYS A 164 -2.73 -14.93 -45.68
N ASP A 165 -1.77 -14.26 -46.29
CA ASP A 165 -1.55 -12.83 -46.44
C ASP A 165 -2.68 -11.97 -47.01
N LEU A 166 -2.49 -10.65 -46.81
CA LEU A 166 -3.09 -9.53 -47.54
C LEU A 166 -4.59 -9.31 -47.30
N LEU A 167 -4.92 -8.31 -46.49
CA LEU A 167 -5.40 -7.01 -46.98
C LEU A 167 -5.83 -6.14 -45.78
N TYR A 168 -5.32 -4.91 -45.77
CA TYR A 168 -5.90 -3.80 -45.04
C TYR A 168 -7.42 -3.75 -45.31
N GLY A 169 -8.24 -3.83 -44.26
CA GLY A 169 -9.68 -3.67 -44.34
C GLY A 169 -10.27 -3.16 -43.02
N PRO A 170 -11.17 -2.16 -43.04
CA PRO A 170 -11.69 -1.55 -41.82
C PRO A 170 -12.70 -2.47 -41.13
N VAL A 171 -12.63 -2.53 -39.79
CA VAL A 171 -13.66 -3.16 -38.96
C VAL A 171 -14.81 -2.17 -38.84
N CYS A 172 -15.93 -2.44 -39.53
CA CYS A 172 -17.19 -1.71 -39.34
C CYS A 172 -17.95 -2.33 -38.15
N VAL A 173 -18.11 -1.57 -37.06
CA VAL A 173 -19.08 -1.87 -36.01
C VAL A 173 -20.41 -1.23 -36.43
N PRO A 174 -21.55 -1.95 -36.44
CA PRO A 174 -22.82 -1.32 -36.73
C PRO A 174 -23.23 -0.43 -35.55
N ASP A 175 -23.61 0.80 -35.88
CA ASP A 175 -24.31 1.78 -35.03
C ASP A 175 -23.48 2.73 -34.14
N ARG A 176 -22.39 3.29 -34.69
CA ARG A 176 -21.85 4.62 -34.33
C ARG A 176 -20.87 5.13 -35.40
N ASP A 177 -20.80 6.44 -35.58
CA ASP A 177 -19.94 7.11 -36.57
C ASP A 177 -18.46 6.64 -36.48
N PRO A 178 -17.76 6.50 -37.63
CA PRO A 178 -16.38 6.03 -37.64
C PRO A 178 -15.46 7.00 -36.91
N ILE A 179 -14.81 6.53 -35.84
CA ILE A 179 -13.73 7.25 -35.17
C ILE A 179 -12.48 7.15 -36.07
N GLU A 180 -12.13 8.26 -36.69
CA GLU A 180 -10.98 8.42 -37.55
C GLU A 180 -9.67 8.27 -36.74
N ILE A 181 -8.94 7.16 -36.94
CA ILE A 181 -7.65 6.87 -36.28
C ILE A 181 -6.50 7.75 -36.87
N GLN A 182 -6.79 8.72 -37.74
CA GLN A 182 -5.75 9.60 -38.32
C GLN A 182 -5.34 10.80 -37.44
N CYS A 183 -6.05 11.13 -36.37
CA CYS A 183 -5.78 12.37 -35.62
C CYS A 183 -4.62 12.27 -34.60
N TRP A 184 -4.18 11.05 -34.23
CA TRP A 184 -3.16 10.87 -33.18
C TRP A 184 -1.71 10.91 -33.67
N GLN A 185 -1.42 10.51 -34.91
CA GLN A 185 -0.04 10.58 -35.42
C GLN A 185 0.36 12.00 -35.85
N ARG A 186 -0.56 12.79 -36.44
CA ARG A 186 -0.25 14.17 -36.89
C ARG A 186 0.07 15.12 -35.73
N LYS A 187 -0.64 14.96 -34.60
CA LYS A 187 -0.45 15.81 -33.41
C LYS A 187 0.86 15.52 -32.65
N GLN A 188 1.40 14.31 -32.79
CA GLN A 188 2.71 13.94 -32.22
C GLN A 188 3.86 14.51 -33.07
N GLU A 189 3.74 14.51 -34.40
CA GLU A 189 4.75 15.08 -35.30
C GLU A 189 4.82 16.61 -35.24
N GLU A 190 3.68 17.31 -35.11
CA GLU A 190 3.67 18.77 -34.94
C GLU A 190 4.31 19.21 -33.61
N ALA A 191 4.08 18.46 -32.52
CA ALA A 191 4.68 18.75 -31.21
C ALA A 191 6.20 18.51 -31.17
N LEU A 192 6.71 17.55 -31.95
CA LEU A 192 8.14 17.27 -32.07
C LEU A 192 8.87 18.28 -32.96
N ASN A 193 8.21 18.79 -34.01
CA ASN A 193 8.83 19.76 -34.93
C ASN A 193 8.80 21.19 -34.37
N SER A 194 7.80 21.55 -33.55
CA SER A 194 7.76 22.84 -32.84
C SER A 194 8.91 22.99 -31.83
N LYS A 195 9.29 21.92 -31.11
CA LYS A 195 10.39 21.97 -30.14
C LYS A 195 11.79 22.01 -30.77
N ARG A 196 11.91 21.72 -32.08
CA ARG A 196 13.19 21.74 -32.79
C ARG A 196 13.57 23.14 -33.32
N LEU A 197 12.60 24.05 -33.43
CA LEU A 197 12.82 25.41 -33.91
C LEU A 197 13.17 26.42 -32.80
N ASP A 198 12.93 26.08 -31.53
CA ASP A 198 13.28 26.94 -30.38
C ASP A 198 14.72 26.75 -29.86
N PHE A 199 15.50 25.83 -30.44
CA PHE A 199 16.87 25.51 -30.01
C PHE A 199 17.98 26.02 -30.94
N ASN A 200 17.64 26.79 -31.99
CA ASN A 200 18.59 27.40 -32.92
C ASN A 200 18.30 28.91 -33.15
N GLY A 201 17.85 29.61 -32.11
CA GLY A 201 17.77 31.07 -32.05
C GLY A 201 18.74 31.62 -31.02
#